data_AF-A0A381USA3-F1
#
_entry.id   AF-A0A381USA3-F1
#
_cell.length_a   1.000
_cell.length_b   1.000
_cell.length_c   1.000
_cell.angle_alpha   90.00
_cell.angle_beta   90.00
_cell.angle_gamma   90.00
#
_symmetry.space_group_name_H-M   'P 1'
#
loop_
_entity.id
_entity.type
_entity.pdbx_description
1 polymer ?
#
loop_
_entity_poly.entity_id
_entity_poly.type
_entity_poly.pdbx_seq_one_letter_code
_entity_poly.pdbx_strand_id
1 'polypeptide(L)'
;MIHPVEALWCHDCETLELEVKLQAQLIELAGNLLPAVYGDLRQRGIIPTLDGNVLHFRARDSSAVVRLHVASSDAPASLTQLTDGEWLGLVDTVGEVIYYTAALPDWGELPTGELPETLATAGLKVASGMKFGTRYRVYRTDEMHATWLLHLLRDSDTWLDIVRAVRVAHGVRKSLVASDGKRCLALEWVKP
;
A
#
# COMPACT_ATOMS: atom_id res chain seq x y z
N MET A 1 21.74 -17.18 9.64
CA MET A 1 20.52 -18.01 9.78
C MET A 1 19.60 -17.57 8.65
N ILE A 2 19.15 -18.50 7.79
CA ILE A 2 18.27 -18.17 6.65
C ILE A 2 16.88 -17.85 7.18
N HIS A 3 16.21 -16.82 6.67
CA HIS A 3 14.85 -16.49 7.09
C HIS A 3 13.86 -17.58 6.64
N PRO A 4 12.79 -17.92 7.40
CA PRO A 4 11.84 -18.97 7.01
C PRO A 4 11.30 -18.84 5.58
N VAL A 5 10.92 -17.61 5.19
CA VAL A 5 10.46 -17.30 3.82
C VAL A 5 11.52 -17.60 2.75
N GLU A 6 12.79 -17.26 3.00
CA GLU A 6 13.89 -17.54 2.06
C GLU A 6 14.17 -19.04 1.95
N ALA A 7 14.11 -19.76 3.08
CA ALA A 7 14.29 -21.21 3.10
C ALA A 7 13.20 -21.93 2.28
N LEU A 8 11.94 -21.51 2.44
CA LEU A 8 10.82 -22.02 1.64
C LEU A 8 11.00 -21.70 0.15
N TRP A 9 11.37 -20.46 -0.19
CA TRP A 9 11.65 -20.09 -1.58
C TRP A 9 12.76 -20.93 -2.21
N CYS A 10 13.88 -21.11 -1.50
CA CYS A 10 15.00 -21.92 -1.98
C CYS A 10 14.61 -23.38 -2.17
N HIS A 11 13.72 -23.89 -1.32
CA HIS A 11 13.16 -25.23 -1.44
C HIS A 11 12.27 -25.39 -2.68
N ASP A 12 11.35 -24.45 -2.90
CA ASP A 12 10.49 -24.44 -4.08
C ASP A 12 11.29 -24.28 -5.39
N CYS A 13 12.48 -23.65 -5.33
CA CYS A 13 13.41 -23.53 -6.44
C CYS A 13 14.38 -24.72 -6.59
N GLU A 14 14.21 -25.80 -5.81
CA GLU A 14 15.09 -26.98 -5.80
C GLU A 14 16.57 -26.69 -5.47
N THR A 15 16.83 -25.53 -4.82
CA THR A 15 18.17 -25.12 -4.39
C THR A 15 18.50 -25.50 -2.95
N LEU A 16 17.48 -25.93 -2.20
CA LEU A 16 17.59 -26.39 -0.81
C LEU A 16 16.60 -27.55 -0.57
N GLU A 17 17.08 -28.72 -0.18
CA GLU A 17 16.19 -29.79 0.26
C GLU A 17 15.79 -29.58 1.73
N LEU A 18 14.48 -29.59 2.00
CA LEU A 18 13.91 -29.51 3.34
C LEU A 18 13.21 -30.83 3.66
N GLU A 19 13.40 -31.33 4.88
CA GLU A 19 12.58 -32.42 5.40
C GLU A 19 11.12 -31.96 5.55
N VAL A 20 10.16 -32.82 5.23
CA VAL A 20 8.72 -32.53 5.29
C VAL A 20 8.29 -31.88 6.62
N LYS A 21 8.83 -32.38 7.74
CA LYS A 21 8.51 -31.83 9.07
C LYS A 21 9.01 -30.39 9.24
N LEU A 22 10.23 -30.11 8.80
CA LEU A 22 10.82 -28.78 8.86
C LEU A 22 10.10 -27.81 7.91
N GLN A 23 9.77 -28.27 6.70
CA GLN A 23 8.99 -27.50 5.74
C GLN A 23 7.65 -27.05 6.34
N ALA A 24 6.90 -27.96 6.97
CA ALA A 24 5.62 -27.64 7.60
C ALA A 24 5.77 -26.58 8.72
N GLN A 25 6.82 -26.68 9.54
CA GLN A 25 7.11 -25.70 10.59
C GLN A 25 7.45 -24.32 10.01
N LEU A 26 8.21 -24.28 8.91
CA LEU A 26 8.56 -23.02 8.26
C LEU A 26 7.34 -22.36 7.60
N ILE A 27 6.43 -23.14 7.01
CA ILE A 27 5.16 -22.63 6.46
C ILE A 27 4.34 -21.95 7.57
N GLU A 28 4.20 -22.61 8.72
CA GLU A 28 3.48 -22.05 9.86
C GLU A 28 4.11 -20.74 10.36
N LEU A 29 5.44 -20.70 10.45
CA LEU A 29 6.19 -19.50 10.88
C LEU A 29 6.13 -18.35 9.87
N ALA A 30 6.19 -18.65 8.57
CA ALA A 30 6.18 -17.64 7.52
C ALA A 30 4.79 -17.05 7.27
N GLY A 31 3.73 -17.80 7.59
CA GLY A 31 2.37 -17.50 7.18
C GLY A 31 2.24 -17.49 5.66
N ASN A 32 1.17 -16.86 5.14
CA ASN A 32 0.85 -16.92 3.72
C ASN A 32 1.19 -15.62 2.96
N LEU A 33 1.19 -14.47 3.64
CA LEU A 33 1.31 -13.18 2.98
C LEU A 33 2.76 -12.87 2.56
N LEU A 34 3.71 -13.03 3.47
CA LEU A 34 5.12 -12.75 3.18
C LEU A 34 5.70 -13.64 2.08
N PRO A 35 5.47 -14.98 2.07
CA PRO A 35 5.91 -15.81 0.96
C PRO A 35 5.35 -15.41 -0.39
N ALA A 36 4.07 -15.02 -0.48
CA ALA A 36 3.45 -14.58 -1.72
C ALA A 36 4.15 -13.34 -2.30
N VAL A 37 4.33 -12.31 -1.46
CA VAL A 37 5.02 -11.07 -1.87
C VAL A 37 6.49 -11.31 -2.18
N TYR A 38 7.20 -12.03 -1.32
CA TYR A 38 8.61 -12.37 -1.54
C TYR A 38 8.79 -13.12 -2.85
N GLY A 39 7.93 -14.11 -3.12
CA GLY A 39 7.96 -14.90 -4.34
C GLY A 39 7.69 -14.06 -5.59
N ASP A 40 6.65 -13.22 -5.59
CA ASP A 40 6.35 -12.33 -6.72
C ASP A 40 7.52 -11.37 -7.02
N LEU A 41 8.15 -10.78 -6.00
CA LEU A 41 9.34 -9.94 -6.18
C LEU A 41 10.52 -10.74 -6.78
N ARG A 42 10.78 -11.95 -6.27
CA ARG A 42 11.85 -12.82 -6.78
C ARG A 42 11.63 -13.23 -8.23
N GLN A 43 10.40 -13.56 -8.61
CA GLN A 43 10.04 -13.88 -10.00
C GLN A 43 10.26 -12.68 -10.93
N ARG A 44 10.15 -11.45 -10.43
CA ARG A 44 10.45 -10.20 -11.14
C ARG A 44 11.96 -9.85 -11.15
N GLY A 45 12.80 -10.72 -10.61
CA GLY A 45 14.26 -10.52 -10.52
C GLY A 45 14.67 -9.54 -9.42
N ILE A 46 13.78 -9.22 -8.49
CA ILE A 46 14.06 -8.36 -7.34
C ILE A 46 14.45 -9.26 -6.16
N ILE A 47 15.52 -8.91 -5.47
CA ILE A 47 16.01 -9.66 -4.31
C ILE A 47 15.74 -8.81 -3.06
N PRO A 48 14.59 -9.02 -2.40
CA PRO A 48 14.29 -8.31 -1.16
C PRO A 48 15.06 -8.94 0.02
N THR A 49 15.42 -8.11 0.99
CA THR A 49 15.90 -8.53 2.30
C THR A 49 14.77 -8.42 3.32
N LEU A 50 14.69 -9.39 4.23
CA LEU A 50 13.63 -9.46 5.25
C LEU A 50 14.11 -8.88 6.58
N ASP A 51 13.29 -8.01 7.17
CA ASP A 51 13.44 -7.49 8.54
C ASP A 51 12.11 -7.69 9.28
N GLY A 52 11.98 -8.82 9.98
CA GLY A 52 10.71 -9.28 10.52
C GLY A 52 9.66 -9.44 9.42
N ASN A 53 8.57 -8.67 9.51
CA ASN A 53 7.47 -8.71 8.54
C ASN A 53 7.57 -7.62 7.46
N VAL A 54 8.71 -6.96 7.34
CA VAL A 54 8.94 -5.88 6.39
C VAL A 54 10.00 -6.31 5.37
N LEU A 55 9.71 -6.09 4.09
CA LEU A 55 10.66 -6.35 3.02
C LEU A 55 11.37 -5.05 2.64
N HIS A 56 12.67 -5.16 2.35
CA HIS A 56 13.47 -4.06 1.84
C HIS A 56 14.07 -4.43 0.50
N PHE A 57 13.93 -3.57 -0.51
CA PHE A 57 14.54 -3.79 -1.82
C PHE A 57 14.82 -2.47 -2.52
N ARG A 58 15.53 -2.49 -3.65
CA ARG A 58 15.69 -1.31 -4.51
C ARG A 58 14.74 -1.44 -5.70
N ALA A 59 13.87 -0.45 -5.87
CA ALA A 59 13.03 -0.37 -7.06
C ALA A 59 13.92 -0.16 -8.31
N ARG A 60 13.48 -0.65 -9.47
CA ARG A 60 14.28 -0.60 -10.71
C ARG A 60 14.73 0.80 -11.10
N ASP A 61 13.89 1.80 -10.84
CA ASP A 61 14.09 3.18 -11.28
C ASP A 61 14.56 4.11 -10.15
N SER A 62 14.90 3.57 -8.97
CA SER A 62 15.30 4.36 -7.81
C SER A 62 16.51 3.76 -7.09
N SER A 63 17.47 4.61 -6.73
CA SER A 63 18.57 4.21 -5.86
C SER A 63 18.14 4.06 -4.39
N ALA A 64 16.94 4.51 -4.03
CA ALA A 64 16.42 4.44 -2.68
C ALA A 64 15.99 3.00 -2.31
N VAL A 65 16.22 2.65 -1.05
CA VAL A 65 15.70 1.40 -0.48
C VAL A 65 14.23 1.61 -0.18
N VAL A 66 13.39 0.82 -0.84
CA VAL A 66 11.96 0.71 -0.57
C VAL A 66 11.75 -0.12 0.68
N ARG A 67 10.97 0.41 1.63
CA ARG A 67 10.43 -0.32 2.77
C ARG A 67 9.00 -0.74 2.44
N LEU A 68 8.76 -2.05 2.38
CA LEU A 68 7.51 -2.65 1.94
C LEU A 68 6.83 -3.39 3.09
N HIS A 69 5.65 -2.91 3.45
CA HIS A 69 4.73 -3.57 4.37
C HIS A 69 3.82 -4.51 3.60
N VAL A 70 3.36 -5.58 4.24
CA VAL A 70 2.49 -6.58 3.62
C VAL A 70 1.22 -6.76 4.43
N ALA A 71 0.08 -6.79 3.76
CA ALA A 71 -1.22 -7.07 4.38
C ALA A 71 -2.11 -7.91 3.46
N SER A 72 -3.14 -8.53 4.03
CA SER A 72 -4.22 -9.10 3.24
C SER A 72 -5.12 -7.98 2.69
N SER A 73 -5.65 -8.15 1.48
CA SER A 73 -6.69 -7.26 0.95
C SER A 73 -7.94 -7.22 1.81
N ASP A 74 -8.26 -8.29 2.54
CA ASP A 74 -9.47 -8.38 3.35
C ASP A 74 -9.26 -7.90 4.78
N ALA A 75 -8.01 -7.56 5.15
CA ALA A 75 -7.72 -6.97 6.46
C ALA A 75 -8.30 -5.55 6.56
N PRO A 76 -8.66 -5.09 7.78
CA PRO A 76 -9.04 -3.70 8.01
C PRO A 76 -7.96 -2.73 7.51
N ALA A 77 -8.38 -1.70 6.78
CA ALA A 77 -7.46 -0.69 6.26
C ALA A 77 -6.94 0.20 7.39
N SER A 78 -5.62 0.40 7.46
CA SER A 78 -4.99 1.25 8.46
C SER A 78 -3.77 1.97 7.90
N LEU A 79 -3.72 3.30 8.07
CA LEU A 79 -2.55 4.11 7.70
C LEU A 79 -1.50 4.16 8.81
N THR A 80 -1.68 3.42 9.90
CA THR A 80 -0.81 3.53 11.08
C THR A 80 0.62 3.08 10.80
N GLN A 81 0.78 2.08 9.94
CA GLN A 81 2.06 1.45 9.60
C GLN A 81 2.79 2.09 8.43
N LEU A 82 2.09 2.93 7.64
CA LEU A 82 2.63 3.55 6.44
C LEU A 82 3.09 4.97 6.71
N THR A 83 4.22 5.33 6.09
CA THR A 83 4.77 6.68 6.06
C THR A 83 5.12 7.08 4.62
N ASP A 84 5.53 8.33 4.44
CA ASP A 84 5.90 8.89 3.14
C ASP A 84 7.03 8.08 2.48
N GLY A 85 6.83 7.67 1.22
CA GLY A 85 7.78 6.88 0.44
C GLY A 85 7.74 5.37 0.69
N GLU A 86 6.98 4.89 1.68
CA GLU A 86 6.85 3.46 1.96
C GLU A 86 5.86 2.79 1.02
N TRP A 87 6.01 1.48 0.87
CA TRP A 87 5.17 0.67 -0.01
C TRP A 87 4.28 -0.27 0.79
N LEU A 88 3.14 -0.61 0.19
CA LEU A 88 2.20 -1.60 0.68
C LEU A 88 1.99 -2.66 -0.39
N GLY A 89 2.29 -3.91 -0.05
CA GLY A 89 1.94 -5.10 -0.82
C GLY A 89 0.67 -5.70 -0.26
N LEU A 90 -0.36 -5.79 -1.08
CA LEU A 90 -1.62 -6.45 -0.72
C LEU A 90 -1.70 -7.80 -1.40
N VAL A 91 -2.04 -8.82 -0.61
CA VAL A 91 -2.26 -10.19 -1.09
C VAL A 91 -3.73 -10.52 -0.95
N ASP A 92 -4.35 -11.00 -2.02
CA ASP A 92 -5.74 -11.45 -1.98
C ASP A 92 -5.88 -12.92 -1.52
N THR A 93 -7.10 -13.44 -1.52
CA THR A 93 -7.38 -14.81 -1.08
C THR A 93 -6.88 -15.90 -2.03
N VAL A 94 -6.57 -15.57 -3.28
CA VAL A 94 -6.02 -16.51 -4.27
C VAL A 94 -4.50 -16.36 -4.44
N GLY A 95 -3.88 -15.42 -3.73
CA GLY A 95 -2.44 -15.17 -3.74
C GLY A 95 -1.98 -14.14 -4.77
N GLU A 96 -2.89 -13.41 -5.41
CA GLU A 96 -2.52 -12.28 -6.27
C GLU A 96 -1.94 -11.14 -5.43
N VAL A 97 -0.85 -10.55 -5.92
CA VAL A 97 -0.14 -9.46 -5.24
C VAL A 97 -0.27 -8.16 -6.02
N ILE A 98 -0.67 -7.08 -5.34
CA ILE A 98 -0.67 -5.72 -5.87
C ILE A 98 0.09 -4.76 -4.95
N TYR A 99 0.76 -3.79 -5.55
CA TYR A 99 1.63 -2.86 -4.83
C TYR A 99 1.13 -1.42 -4.93
N TYR A 100 1.25 -0.70 -3.82
CA TYR A 100 1.00 0.73 -3.73
C TYR A 100 2.20 1.43 -3.10
N THR A 101 2.50 2.64 -3.57
CA THR A 101 3.35 3.59 -2.83
C THR A 101 2.46 4.54 -2.05
N ALA A 102 2.86 4.85 -0.82
CA ALA A 102 2.27 5.87 0.01
C ALA A 102 3.10 7.15 -0.09
N ALA A 103 2.45 8.27 -0.35
CA ALA A 103 3.08 9.58 -0.38
C ALA A 103 2.24 10.60 0.41
N LEU A 104 2.88 11.61 0.97
CA LEU A 104 2.14 12.78 1.44
C LEU A 104 1.52 13.50 0.24
N PRO A 105 0.23 13.86 0.29
CA PRO A 105 -0.31 14.75 -0.73
C PRO A 105 0.42 16.10 -0.67
N ASP A 106 0.65 16.74 -1.81
CA ASP A 106 1.32 18.03 -1.92
C ASP A 106 0.41 19.22 -1.54
N TRP A 107 -0.32 19.05 -0.44
CA TRP A 107 -1.21 20.05 0.16
C TRP A 107 -0.47 21.05 1.04
N GLY A 108 0.80 20.80 1.33
CA GLY A 108 1.57 21.55 2.32
C GLY A 108 1.16 21.19 3.76
N GLU A 109 1.57 22.04 4.70
CA GLU A 109 1.22 21.86 6.11
C GLU A 109 -0.24 22.29 6.32
N LEU A 110 -1.08 21.35 6.77
CA LEU A 110 -2.46 21.64 7.10
C LEU A 110 -2.57 22.20 8.52
N PRO A 111 -3.42 23.21 8.75
CA PRO A 111 -3.70 23.69 10.10
C PRO A 111 -4.38 22.59 10.94
N THR A 112 -4.31 22.71 12.26
CA THR A 112 -5.04 21.81 13.16
C THR A 112 -6.55 22.00 12.99
N GLY A 113 -7.28 20.90 12.81
CA GLY A 113 -8.73 20.90 12.69
C GLY A 113 -9.24 19.65 11.96
N GLU A 114 -10.50 19.68 11.56
CA GLU A 114 -11.15 18.58 10.84
C GLU A 114 -11.11 18.78 9.31
N LEU A 115 -11.33 17.69 8.58
CA LEU A 115 -11.53 17.72 7.14
C LEU A 115 -13.02 17.92 6.86
N PRO A 116 -13.41 18.80 5.90
CA PRO A 116 -12.55 19.44 4.91
C PRO A 116 -12.11 20.88 5.25
N GLU A 117 -12.45 21.40 6.42
CA GLU A 117 -12.22 22.81 6.80
C GLU A 117 -10.74 23.18 6.73
N THR A 118 -9.86 22.30 7.22
CA THR A 118 -8.41 22.49 7.18
C THR A 118 -7.86 22.59 5.76
N LEU A 119 -8.41 21.84 4.80
CA LEU A 119 -8.04 21.94 3.38
C LEU A 119 -8.47 23.30 2.80
N ALA A 120 -9.66 23.77 3.14
CA ALA A 120 -10.15 25.07 2.70
C ALA A 120 -9.30 26.22 3.25
N THR A 121 -8.89 26.14 4.53
CA THR A 121 -7.97 27.10 5.14
C THR A 121 -6.59 27.07 4.48
N ALA A 122 -6.12 25.91 4.01
CA ALA A 122 -4.90 25.77 3.21
C ALA A 122 -5.03 26.26 1.75
N GLY A 123 -6.18 26.83 1.37
CA GLY A 123 -6.39 27.39 0.02
C GLY A 123 -6.80 26.37 -1.04
N LEU A 124 -7.09 25.12 -0.64
CA LEU A 124 -7.60 24.08 -1.53
C LEU A 124 -9.11 24.21 -1.67
N LYS A 125 -9.61 24.01 -2.89
CA LYS A 125 -11.05 23.93 -3.12
C LYS A 125 -11.52 22.50 -2.90
N VAL A 126 -12.61 22.34 -2.15
CA VAL A 126 -13.20 21.04 -1.85
C VAL A 126 -14.63 20.96 -2.36
N ALA A 127 -15.00 19.83 -2.94
CA ALA A 127 -16.37 19.53 -3.35
C ALA A 127 -16.74 18.08 -3.03
N SER A 128 -18.02 17.74 -3.19
CA SER A 128 -18.49 16.35 -3.02
C SER A 128 -17.77 15.38 -3.97
N GLY A 129 -17.23 14.30 -3.39
CA GLY A 129 -16.61 13.18 -4.08
C GLY A 129 -17.59 12.08 -4.49
N MET A 130 -18.88 12.19 -4.14
CA MET A 130 -19.87 11.11 -4.21
C MET A 130 -19.95 10.41 -5.57
N LYS A 131 -19.82 11.16 -6.68
CA LYS A 131 -19.82 10.59 -8.04
C LYS A 131 -18.66 9.66 -8.35
N PHE A 132 -17.66 9.59 -7.48
CA PHE A 132 -16.48 8.73 -7.58
C PHE A 132 -16.37 7.76 -6.39
N GLY A 133 -17.41 7.64 -5.55
CA GLY A 133 -17.39 6.74 -4.39
C GLY A 133 -16.49 7.19 -3.24
N THR A 134 -16.08 8.47 -3.21
CA THR A 134 -15.27 9.05 -2.13
C THR A 134 -16.02 10.18 -1.43
N ARG A 135 -15.55 10.59 -0.25
CA ARG A 135 -16.22 11.64 0.52
C ARG A 135 -16.05 13.00 -0.15
N TYR A 136 -14.83 13.34 -0.53
CA TYR A 136 -14.52 14.62 -1.14
C TYR A 136 -13.70 14.45 -2.42
N ARG A 137 -13.77 15.46 -3.27
CA ARG A 137 -12.80 15.71 -4.32
C ARG A 137 -12.13 17.04 -4.06
N VAL A 138 -10.82 17.07 -4.15
CA VAL A 138 -9.98 18.21 -3.76
C VAL A 138 -9.26 18.72 -4.99
N TYR A 139 -9.19 20.04 -5.13
CA TYR A 139 -8.60 20.73 -6.27
C TYR A 139 -7.42 21.54 -5.77
N ARG A 140 -6.33 21.52 -6.56
CA ARG A 140 -5.32 22.56 -6.47
C ARG A 140 -5.95 23.92 -6.81
N THR A 141 -5.35 24.98 -6.30
CA THR A 141 -5.74 26.36 -6.63
C THR A 141 -5.71 26.53 -8.16
N ASP A 142 -6.78 27.13 -8.70
CA ASP A 142 -6.98 27.40 -10.14
C ASP A 142 -7.17 26.20 -11.08
N GLU A 143 -7.29 24.96 -10.58
CA GLU A 143 -7.59 23.80 -11.43
C GLU A 143 -9.10 23.62 -11.71
N MET A 144 -9.44 23.38 -12.99
CA MET A 144 -10.81 23.04 -13.40
C MET A 144 -11.22 21.61 -13.01
N HIS A 145 -10.26 20.71 -12.87
CA HIS A 145 -10.48 19.31 -12.52
C HIS A 145 -9.92 19.03 -11.13
N ALA A 146 -10.62 18.20 -10.35
CA ALA A 146 -10.10 17.78 -9.06
C ALA A 146 -8.83 16.95 -9.27
N THR A 147 -7.79 17.25 -8.51
CA THR A 147 -6.51 16.53 -8.54
C THR A 147 -6.59 15.26 -7.67
N TRP A 148 -7.29 15.34 -6.53
CA TRP A 148 -7.41 14.24 -5.57
C TRP A 148 -8.86 13.80 -5.33
N LEU A 149 -9.01 12.52 -5.04
CA LEU A 149 -10.20 11.95 -4.42
C LEU A 149 -9.87 11.59 -2.98
N LEU A 150 -10.53 12.23 -2.01
CA LEU A 150 -10.30 12.03 -0.59
C LEU A 150 -11.33 11.05 -0.01
N HIS A 151 -10.82 9.88 0.38
CA HIS A 151 -11.55 8.83 1.08
C HIS A 151 -11.29 8.93 2.58
N LEU A 152 -12.35 9.08 3.38
CA LEU A 152 -12.25 9.00 4.83
C LEU A 152 -12.49 7.55 5.24
N LEU A 153 -11.48 6.94 5.85
CA LEU A 153 -11.53 5.56 6.33
C LEU A 153 -12.60 5.41 7.40
N ARG A 154 -13.39 4.35 7.28
CA ARG A 154 -14.32 3.87 8.31
C ARG A 154 -13.73 2.62 8.95
N ASP A 155 -14.13 2.33 10.19
CA ASP A 155 -13.69 1.12 10.91
C ASP A 155 -14.01 -0.18 10.16
N SER A 156 -15.02 -0.16 9.29
CA SER A 156 -15.43 -1.29 8.45
C SER A 156 -14.69 -1.39 7.12
N ASP A 157 -13.91 -0.38 6.73
CA ASP A 157 -13.24 -0.40 5.42
C ASP A 157 -12.09 -1.42 5.43
N THR A 158 -12.05 -2.26 4.39
CA THR A 158 -10.96 -3.19 4.12
C THR A 158 -9.95 -2.58 3.15
N TRP A 159 -8.76 -3.16 3.07
CA TRP A 159 -7.81 -2.79 2.02
C TRP A 159 -8.37 -2.98 0.60
N LEU A 160 -9.25 -3.95 0.38
CA LEU A 160 -9.94 -4.18 -0.88
C LEU A 160 -10.85 -3.01 -1.26
N ASP A 161 -11.50 -2.36 -0.28
CA ASP A 161 -12.28 -1.14 -0.53
C ASP A 161 -11.38 0.02 -0.97
N ILE A 162 -10.17 0.10 -0.42
CA ILE A 162 -9.16 1.08 -0.84
C ILE A 162 -8.64 0.77 -2.24
N VAL A 163 -8.37 -0.50 -2.56
CA VAL A 163 -8.00 -0.93 -3.93
C VAL A 163 -9.05 -0.48 -4.95
N ARG A 164 -10.35 -0.67 -4.65
CA ARG A 164 -11.45 -0.20 -5.51
C ARG A 164 -11.43 1.32 -5.67
N ALA A 165 -11.21 2.06 -4.58
CA ALA A 165 -11.14 3.52 -4.62
C ALA A 165 -9.93 4.02 -5.44
N VAL A 166 -8.74 3.40 -5.29
CA VAL A 166 -7.55 3.72 -6.09
C VAL A 166 -7.83 3.43 -7.57
N ARG A 167 -8.47 2.30 -7.89
CA ARG A 167 -8.82 1.93 -9.26
C ARG A 167 -9.74 2.96 -9.92
N VAL A 168 -10.75 3.45 -9.19
CA VAL A 168 -11.64 4.52 -9.67
C VAL A 168 -10.85 5.81 -9.89
N ALA A 169 -10.04 6.23 -8.91
CA ALA A 169 -9.22 7.44 -9.01
C ALA A 169 -8.31 7.40 -10.24
N HIS A 170 -7.60 6.29 -10.42
CA HIS A 170 -6.75 6.03 -11.59
C HIS A 170 -7.54 6.13 -12.90
N GLY A 171 -8.72 5.52 -12.97
CA GLY A 171 -9.58 5.55 -14.16
C GLY A 171 -10.04 6.97 -14.56
N VAL A 172 -10.11 7.90 -13.61
CA VAL A 172 -10.49 9.31 -13.86
C VAL A 172 -9.32 10.28 -13.76
N ARG A 173 -8.08 9.75 -13.82
CA ARG A 173 -6.82 10.51 -13.76
C ARG A 173 -6.74 11.42 -12.52
N LYS A 174 -6.90 10.82 -11.35
CA LYS A 174 -6.78 11.46 -10.02
C LYS A 174 -5.99 10.56 -9.09
N SER A 175 -5.35 11.14 -8.10
CA SER A 175 -4.73 10.37 -7.02
C SER A 175 -5.76 10.15 -5.91
N LEU A 176 -5.83 8.93 -5.38
CA LEU A 176 -6.62 8.66 -4.17
C LEU A 176 -5.81 9.12 -2.96
N VAL A 177 -6.43 9.88 -2.07
CA VAL A 177 -5.91 10.16 -0.73
C VAL A 177 -6.81 9.47 0.29
N ALA A 178 -6.24 8.56 1.08
CA ALA A 178 -6.92 7.96 2.22
C ALA A 178 -6.63 8.77 3.49
N SER A 179 -7.61 8.91 4.37
CA SER A 179 -7.42 9.54 5.67
C SER A 179 -8.12 8.79 6.80
N ASP A 180 -7.42 8.62 7.93
CA ASP A 180 -7.97 8.13 9.21
C ASP A 180 -8.40 9.28 10.14
N GLY A 181 -8.55 10.50 9.61
CA GLY A 181 -8.84 11.72 10.36
C GLY A 181 -7.61 12.36 11.02
N LYS A 182 -6.48 11.65 11.13
CA LYS A 182 -5.21 12.18 11.66
C LYS A 182 -4.14 12.30 10.57
N ARG A 183 -4.13 11.36 9.64
CA ARG A 183 -3.14 11.23 8.56
C ARG A 183 -3.85 11.30 7.22
N CYS A 184 -3.13 11.77 6.22
CA CYS A 184 -3.55 11.73 4.82
C CYS A 184 -2.40 11.16 4.02
N LEU A 185 -2.64 10.05 3.31
CA LEU A 185 -1.66 9.45 2.42
C LEU A 185 -2.29 9.27 1.03
N ALA A 186 -1.60 9.81 0.02
CA ALA A 186 -1.86 9.46 -1.36
C ALA A 186 -1.39 8.02 -1.61
N LEU A 187 -2.26 7.19 -2.17
CA LEU A 187 -1.96 5.80 -2.49
C LEU A 187 -1.98 5.62 -4.00
N GLU A 188 -0.82 5.30 -4.57
CA GLU A 188 -0.66 5.15 -6.01
C GLU A 188 -0.22 3.74 -6.37
N TRP A 189 -0.89 3.15 -7.36
CA TRP A 189 -0.54 1.83 -7.85
C TRP A 189 0.83 1.87 -8.53
N VAL A 190 1.70 0.93 -8.14
CA VAL A 190 3.07 0.84 -8.67
C VAL A 190 3.37 -0.57 -9.16
N LYS A 191 4.37 -0.65 -10.04
CA LYS A 191 5.01 -1.91 -10.41
C LYS A 191 6.42 -1.90 -9.80
N PRO A 192 6.79 -2.92 -9.01
CA PRO A 192 8.13 -3.03 -8.42
C PRO A 192 9.23 -3.23 -9.47
#